data_AF-A0A9C6WTW3-F1
#
_entry.id   AF-A0A9C6WTW3-F1
#
_cell.length_a   1.000
_cell.length_b   1.000
_cell.length_c   1.000
_cell.angle_alpha   90.00
_cell.angle_beta   90.00
_cell.angle_gamma   90.00
#
_symmetry.space_group_name_H-M   'P 1'
#
loop_
_entity.id
_entity.type
_entity.pdbx_description
1 polymer ?
#
loop_
_entity_poly.entity_id
_entity_poly.type
_entity_poly.pdbx_seq_one_letter_code
_entity_poly.pdbx_strand_id
1 'polypeptide(L)'
;MLLANGGKMDSVSIPSVLIACGREGDLMKGKEVHGYVCKNSEFDVDAPVGNALIDMYGKCGCLNDSEKVFRTMPHMNVVTWTTMISCYGMHGNGEEVRKHSCSSPGYLVEALELLKSMKSLGTGNIWGAFLAGCVMHKDVKIAKITAHHLFQLEPNNTSHYIALCGIYQSHGMLDRIATVRERMRDLDLVKTRSCS
;
A
#
# COMPACT_ATOMS: atom_id res chain seq x y z
N MET A 1 -21.60 -4.42 15.50
CA MET A 1 -22.38 -3.61 16.47
C MET A 1 -22.96 -2.28 15.91
N LEU A 2 -22.63 -1.78 14.71
CA LEU A 2 -23.13 -0.46 14.27
C LEU A 2 -24.34 -0.47 13.30
N LEU A 3 -24.63 -1.57 12.61
CA LEU A 3 -25.75 -1.63 11.65
C LEU A 3 -27.08 -2.19 12.22
N ALA A 4 -27.12 -2.59 13.50
CA ALA A 4 -28.34 -3.14 14.09
C ALA A 4 -29.37 -2.08 14.53
N ASN A 5 -28.98 -0.80 14.62
CA ASN A 5 -29.82 0.24 15.25
C ASN A 5 -30.25 1.39 14.31
N GLY A 6 -30.09 1.28 12.98
CA GLY A 6 -30.57 2.30 12.05
C GLY A 6 -29.95 3.70 12.25
N GLY A 7 -28.81 3.79 12.95
CA GLY A 7 -28.10 5.05 13.16
C GLY A 7 -27.44 5.52 11.86
N LYS A 8 -27.62 6.80 11.53
CA LYS A 8 -26.91 7.46 10.43
C LYS A 8 -25.41 7.40 10.70
N MET A 9 -24.63 6.84 9.78
CA MET A 9 -23.17 6.80 9.94
C MET A 9 -22.60 8.15 9.52
N ASP A 10 -21.64 8.68 10.27
CA ASP A 10 -20.91 9.90 9.90
C ASP A 10 -19.54 9.57 9.27
N SER A 11 -18.84 10.61 8.81
CA SER A 11 -17.55 10.50 8.13
C SER A 11 -16.44 9.89 9.01
N VAL A 12 -16.63 9.80 10.33
CA VAL A 12 -15.69 9.19 11.28
C VAL A 12 -16.03 7.72 11.54
N SER A 13 -17.31 7.39 11.58
CA SER A 13 -17.83 6.04 11.81
C SER A 13 -17.58 5.13 10.60
N ILE A 14 -17.69 5.66 9.38
CA ILE A 14 -17.51 4.87 8.14
C ILE A 14 -16.12 4.24 8.06
N PRO A 15 -14.99 4.98 8.15
CA PRO A 15 -13.66 4.38 8.12
C PRO A 15 -13.45 3.35 9.22
N SER A 16 -13.94 3.62 10.44
CA SER A 16 -13.78 2.73 11.59
C SER A 16 -14.45 1.37 11.37
N VAL A 17 -15.66 1.35 10.79
CA VAL A 17 -16.36 0.10 10.44
C VAL A 17 -15.65 -0.63 9.31
N LEU A 18 -15.22 0.08 8.27
CA LEU A 18 -14.51 -0.52 7.13
C LEU A 18 -13.20 -1.18 7.56
N ILE A 19 -12.45 -0.54 8.45
CA ILE A 19 -11.23 -1.11 9.04
C ILE A 19 -11.54 -2.42 9.78
N ALA A 20 -12.62 -2.46 10.56
CA ALA A 20 -13.04 -3.68 11.25
C ALA A 20 -13.41 -4.79 10.25
N CYS A 21 -14.18 -4.46 9.20
CA CYS A 21 -14.56 -5.40 8.14
C CYS A 21 -13.31 -5.98 7.44
N GLY A 22 -12.32 -5.14 7.13
CA GLY A 22 -11.08 -5.58 6.51
C GLY A 22 -10.25 -6.50 7.42
N ARG A 23 -10.25 -6.25 8.74
CA ARG A 23 -9.55 -7.12 9.72
C ARG A 23 -10.22 -8.48 9.87
N GLU A 24 -11.55 -8.52 9.83
CA GLU A 24 -12.35 -9.75 9.98
C GLU A 24 -12.53 -10.50 8.66
N GLY A 25 -12.20 -9.86 7.53
CA GLY A 25 -12.47 -10.40 6.20
C GLY A 25 -13.95 -10.37 5.81
N ASP A 26 -14.78 -9.59 6.52
CA ASP A 26 -16.23 -9.50 6.29
C ASP A 26 -16.57 -8.61 5.09
N LEU A 27 -16.40 -9.18 3.90
CA LEU A 27 -16.66 -8.53 2.62
C LEU A 27 -18.12 -8.10 2.48
N MET A 28 -19.06 -8.91 2.99
CA MET A 28 -20.49 -8.62 2.90
C MET A 28 -20.80 -7.33 3.65
N LYS A 29 -20.28 -7.21 4.88
CA LYS A 29 -20.46 -6.00 5.67
C LYS A 29 -19.78 -4.78 5.06
N GLY A 30 -18.57 -4.96 4.53
CA GLY A 30 -17.87 -3.92 3.80
C GLY A 30 -18.67 -3.39 2.60
N LYS A 31 -19.30 -4.28 1.83
CA LYS A 31 -20.16 -3.90 0.68
C LYS A 31 -21.44 -3.19 1.11
N GLU A 32 -22.05 -3.56 2.22
CA GLU A 32 -23.20 -2.83 2.79
C GLU A 32 -22.82 -1.38 3.11
N VAL A 33 -21.67 -1.18 3.76
CA VAL A 33 -21.17 0.16 4.11
C VAL A 33 -20.79 0.95 2.86
N HIS A 34 -20.13 0.35 1.87
CA HIS A 34 -19.83 1.04 0.60
C HIS A 34 -21.12 1.44 -0.13
N GLY A 35 -22.12 0.55 -0.17
CA GLY A 35 -23.43 0.86 -0.74
C GLY A 35 -24.14 1.99 0.01
N TYR A 36 -23.96 2.09 1.32
CA TYR A 36 -24.46 3.22 2.12
C TYR A 36 -23.77 4.53 1.71
N VAL A 37 -22.44 4.55 1.59
CA VAL A 37 -21.68 5.74 1.12
C VAL A 37 -22.18 6.20 -0.24
N CYS A 38 -22.29 5.29 -1.22
CA CYS A 38 -22.71 5.65 -2.58
C CYS A 38 -24.16 6.17 -2.68
N LYS A 39 -25.04 5.78 -1.75
CA LYS A 39 -26.45 6.21 -1.74
C LYS A 39 -26.65 7.57 -1.07
N ASN A 40 -25.71 8.01 -0.25
CA ASN A 40 -25.82 9.24 0.52
C ASN A 40 -24.90 10.30 -0.06
N SER A 41 -25.47 11.21 -0.85
CA SER A 41 -24.75 12.28 -1.57
C SER A 41 -23.99 13.29 -0.69
N GLU A 42 -24.16 13.19 0.62
CA GLU A 42 -23.42 13.99 1.62
C GLU A 42 -22.01 13.46 1.88
N PHE A 43 -21.71 12.24 1.42
CA PHE A 43 -20.37 11.67 1.51
C PHE A 43 -19.71 11.69 0.13
N ASP A 44 -18.69 12.52 0.01
CA ASP A 44 -17.68 12.29 -1.02
C ASP A 44 -16.79 11.13 -0.58
N VAL A 45 -16.29 10.35 -1.54
CA VAL A 45 -15.18 9.41 -1.30
C VAL A 45 -13.91 10.24 -1.18
N ASP A 46 -13.82 10.96 -0.07
CA ASP A 46 -12.65 11.71 0.34
C ASP A 46 -11.51 10.75 0.75
N ALA A 47 -10.32 11.30 0.99
CA ALA A 47 -9.16 10.47 1.26
C ALA A 47 -9.37 9.48 2.44
N PRO A 48 -9.93 9.88 3.60
CA PRO A 48 -10.21 8.94 4.69
C PRO A 48 -11.15 7.78 4.33
N VAL A 49 -12.30 8.06 3.72
CA VAL A 49 -13.28 7.01 3.37
C VAL A 49 -12.76 6.14 2.23
N GLY A 50 -12.19 6.75 1.19
CA GLY A 50 -11.61 6.05 0.05
C GLY A 50 -10.48 5.11 0.45
N ASN A 51 -9.55 5.57 1.30
CA ASN A 51 -8.45 4.74 1.77
C ASN A 51 -8.95 3.54 2.60
N ALA A 52 -9.97 3.74 3.43
CA ALA A 52 -10.56 2.66 4.22
C ALA A 52 -11.30 1.63 3.34
N LEU A 53 -11.98 2.07 2.27
CA LEU A 53 -12.60 1.20 1.29
C LEU A 53 -11.58 0.38 0.50
N ILE A 54 -10.50 1.02 0.00
CA ILE A 54 -9.40 0.37 -0.72
C ILE A 54 -8.77 -0.72 0.15
N ASP A 55 -8.42 -0.39 1.39
CA ASP A 55 -7.81 -1.32 2.36
C ASP A 55 -8.74 -2.50 2.70
N MET A 56 -10.03 -2.23 2.95
CA MET A 56 -11.04 -3.26 3.23
C MET A 56 -11.17 -4.23 2.06
N TYR A 57 -11.38 -3.74 0.85
CA TYR A 57 -11.50 -4.59 -0.34
C TYR A 57 -10.21 -5.39 -0.61
N GLY A 58 -9.05 -4.75 -0.43
CA GLY A 58 -7.75 -5.40 -0.55
C GLY A 58 -7.60 -6.57 0.43
N LYS A 59 -7.89 -6.35 1.71
CA LYS A 59 -7.81 -7.40 2.75
C LYS A 59 -8.81 -8.53 2.55
N CYS A 60 -9.98 -8.23 1.98
CA CYS A 60 -11.00 -9.21 1.63
C CYS A 60 -10.73 -9.97 0.31
N GLY A 61 -9.58 -9.80 -0.34
CA GLY A 61 -9.27 -10.51 -1.58
C GLY A 61 -9.90 -9.93 -2.85
N CYS A 62 -10.56 -8.77 -2.75
CA CYS A 62 -11.30 -8.15 -3.85
C CYS A 62 -10.51 -6.99 -4.47
N LEU A 63 -9.31 -7.28 -4.99
CA LEU A 63 -8.41 -6.27 -5.54
C LEU A 63 -9.05 -5.43 -6.66
N ASN A 64 -9.85 -6.06 -7.54
CA ASN A 64 -10.57 -5.34 -8.60
C ASN A 64 -11.54 -4.28 -8.07
N ASP A 65 -12.17 -4.53 -6.92
CA ASP A 65 -13.08 -3.55 -6.31
C ASP A 65 -12.29 -2.44 -5.59
N SER A 66 -11.14 -2.79 -5.00
CA SER A 66 -10.16 -1.83 -4.47
C SER A 66 -9.68 -0.86 -5.57
N GLU A 67 -9.34 -1.37 -6.77
CA GLU A 67 -8.97 -0.56 -7.93
C GLU A 67 -10.07 0.39 -8.39
N LYS A 68 -11.33 -0.07 -8.42
CA LYS A 68 -12.46 0.77 -8.82
C LYS A 68 -12.60 1.96 -7.89
N VAL A 69 -12.52 1.72 -6.57
CA VAL A 69 -12.55 2.80 -5.57
C VAL A 69 -11.40 3.76 -5.84
N PHE A 70 -10.17 3.25 -5.94
CA PHE A 70 -8.98 4.05 -6.23
C PHE A 70 -9.13 4.96 -7.46
N ARG A 71 -9.65 4.42 -8.58
CA ARG A 71 -9.84 5.17 -9.84
C ARG A 71 -10.96 6.20 -9.79
N THR A 72 -11.89 6.07 -8.86
CA THR A 72 -13.01 7.02 -8.69
C THR A 72 -12.70 8.14 -7.71
N MET A 73 -11.60 8.06 -6.96
CA MET A 73 -11.21 9.11 -6.01
C MET A 73 -10.73 10.37 -6.76
N PRO A 74 -11.32 11.55 -6.49
CA PRO A 74 -10.96 12.79 -7.18
C PRO A 74 -9.57 13.30 -6.79
N HIS A 75 -9.15 13.03 -5.54
CA HIS A 75 -7.87 13.46 -4.99
C HIS A 75 -7.21 12.30 -4.24
N MET A 76 -6.06 11.85 -4.75
CA MET A 76 -5.26 10.79 -4.14
C MET A 76 -4.09 11.42 -3.40
N ASN A 77 -3.90 11.05 -2.14
CA ASN A 77 -2.73 11.43 -1.37
C ASN A 77 -1.75 10.26 -1.22
N VAL A 78 -0.62 10.49 -0.56
CA VAL A 78 0.40 9.46 -0.32
C VAL A 78 -0.20 8.19 0.26
N VAL A 79 -1.12 8.34 1.24
CA VAL A 79 -1.79 7.19 1.87
C VAL A 79 -2.58 6.38 0.84
N THR A 80 -3.38 7.02 -0.01
CA THR A 80 -4.17 6.34 -1.06
C THR A 80 -3.31 5.46 -1.96
N TRP A 81 -2.20 6.01 -2.44
CA TRP A 81 -1.25 5.26 -3.26
C TRP A 81 -0.58 4.12 -2.49
N THR A 82 -0.13 4.37 -1.26
CA THR A 82 0.51 3.33 -0.43
C THR A 82 -0.44 2.18 -0.13
N THR A 83 -1.71 2.47 0.17
CA THR A 83 -2.74 1.45 0.43
C THR A 83 -2.96 0.60 -0.81
N MET A 84 -3.14 1.22 -1.99
CA MET A 84 -3.38 0.48 -3.23
C MET A 84 -2.22 -0.47 -3.56
N ILE A 85 -0.98 0.00 -3.45
CA ILE A 85 0.19 -0.84 -3.77
C ILE A 85 0.36 -1.97 -2.74
N SER A 86 0.10 -1.71 -1.45
CA SER A 86 0.04 -2.78 -0.44
C SER A 86 -0.99 -3.84 -0.80
N CYS A 87 -2.16 -3.46 -1.33
CA CYS A 87 -3.15 -4.42 -1.80
C CYS A 87 -2.59 -5.31 -2.93
N TYR A 88 -1.88 -4.75 -3.92
CA TYR A 88 -1.22 -5.58 -4.95
C TYR A 88 -0.16 -6.53 -4.37
N GLY A 89 0.61 -6.09 -3.37
CA GLY A 89 1.61 -6.94 -2.71
C GLY A 89 1.00 -8.16 -2.02
N MET A 90 -0.09 -7.93 -1.29
CA MET A 90 -0.86 -8.99 -0.63
C MET A 90 -1.34 -10.07 -1.61
N HIS A 91 -1.71 -9.67 -2.83
CA HIS A 91 -2.22 -10.59 -3.86
C HIS A 91 -1.17 -11.10 -4.85
N GLY A 92 0.00 -10.46 -4.92
CA GLY A 92 1.14 -10.85 -5.76
C GLY A 92 2.07 -11.92 -5.17
N ASN A 93 1.73 -12.46 -3.99
CA ASN A 93 2.58 -13.40 -3.25
C ASN A 93 1.97 -14.80 -3.01
N GLY A 94 0.82 -15.11 -3.58
CA GLY A 94 0.15 -16.39 -3.38
C GLY A 94 0.47 -17.44 -4.45
N GLU A 95 1.50 -18.25 -4.25
CA GLU A 95 1.44 -19.64 -4.73
C GLU A 95 0.54 -20.52 -3.84
N GLU A 96 0.12 -20.07 -2.66
CA GLU A 96 -0.86 -20.81 -1.85
C GLU A 96 -1.75 -19.83 -1.07
N VAL A 97 -3.03 -19.74 -1.44
CA VAL A 97 -4.18 -20.22 -0.64
C VAL A 97 -5.48 -19.89 -1.40
N ARG A 98 -5.93 -20.93 -2.12
CA ARG A 98 -7.28 -21.37 -2.50
C ARG A 98 -8.48 -20.42 -2.58
N LYS A 99 -9.21 -20.67 -3.69
CA LYS A 99 -10.66 -20.54 -3.93
C LYS A 99 -11.17 -19.10 -3.90
N HIS A 100 -10.87 -18.33 -4.94
CA HIS A 100 -11.84 -17.72 -5.87
C HIS A 100 -10.99 -17.33 -7.10
N SER A 101 -11.46 -17.67 -8.29
CA SER A 101 -10.73 -17.60 -9.56
C SER A 101 -10.18 -16.22 -9.88
N CYS A 102 -8.86 -16.00 -9.75
CA CYS A 102 -7.99 -15.37 -10.77
C CYS A 102 -6.54 -15.24 -10.24
N SER A 103 -5.76 -16.31 -10.37
CA SER A 103 -4.29 -16.20 -10.33
C SER A 103 -3.83 -15.69 -11.69
N SER A 104 -3.60 -14.39 -11.81
CA SER A 104 -2.90 -13.81 -12.96
C SER A 104 -1.52 -13.33 -12.52
N PRO A 105 -0.44 -13.68 -13.25
CA PRO A 105 0.91 -13.12 -13.03
C PRO A 105 1.02 -11.61 -13.33
N GLY A 106 -0.10 -10.92 -13.56
CA GLY A 106 -0.19 -9.49 -13.91
C GLY A 106 -0.02 -8.54 -12.72
N TYR A 107 -0.40 -8.90 -11.50
CA TYR A 107 -0.45 -7.93 -10.38
C TYR A 107 0.83 -7.12 -10.12
N LEU A 108 2.02 -7.65 -10.44
CA LEU A 108 3.28 -6.91 -10.40
C LEU A 108 3.42 -5.88 -11.53
N VAL A 109 2.99 -6.22 -12.75
CA VAL A 109 2.99 -5.31 -13.90
C VAL A 109 1.99 -4.18 -13.66
N GLU A 110 0.79 -4.49 -13.19
CA GLU A 110 -0.25 -3.51 -12.86
C GLU A 110 0.20 -2.59 -11.71
N ALA A 111 0.84 -3.14 -10.67
CA ALA A 111 1.48 -2.33 -9.62
C ALA A 111 2.57 -1.42 -10.19
N LEU A 112 3.41 -1.91 -11.12
CA LEU A 112 4.44 -1.11 -11.80
C LEU A 112 3.83 -0.02 -12.70
N GLU A 113 2.69 -0.27 -13.34
CA GLU A 113 1.97 0.74 -14.12
C GLU A 113 1.38 1.84 -13.24
N LEU A 114 0.81 1.49 -12.08
CA LEU A 114 0.37 2.47 -11.08
C LEU A 114 1.54 3.28 -10.51
N LEU A 115 2.69 2.64 -10.29
CA LEU A 115 3.90 3.33 -9.91
C LEU A 115 4.38 4.32 -11.00
N LYS A 116 4.27 3.94 -12.28
CA LYS A 116 4.58 4.84 -13.40
C LYS A 116 3.58 5.99 -13.52
N SER A 117 2.30 5.78 -13.25
CA SER A 117 1.30 6.86 -13.27
C SER A 117 1.47 7.80 -12.08
N MET A 118 1.94 7.30 -10.92
CA MET A 118 2.35 8.16 -9.79
C MET A 118 3.60 8.99 -10.11
N LYS A 119 4.55 8.44 -10.89
CA LYS A 119 5.83 9.08 -11.24
C LYS A 119 5.66 10.44 -11.91
N SER A 120 4.57 10.67 -12.65
CA SER A 120 4.30 11.97 -13.27
C SER A 120 3.84 13.05 -12.27
N LEU A 121 3.51 12.67 -11.02
CA LEU A 121 2.84 13.50 -10.02
C LEU A 121 3.65 13.77 -8.73
N GLY A 122 4.79 13.12 -8.47
CA GLY A 122 5.37 13.07 -7.11
C GLY A 122 6.90 13.20 -6.96
N THR A 123 7.33 14.15 -6.12
CA THR A 123 8.70 14.33 -5.58
C THR A 123 9.14 13.16 -4.67
N GLY A 124 10.45 12.96 -4.47
CA GLY A 124 11.05 11.84 -3.72
C GLY A 124 10.49 11.57 -2.32
N ASN A 125 9.91 12.57 -1.65
CA ASN A 125 9.23 12.44 -0.36
C ASN A 125 8.09 11.41 -0.33
N ILE A 126 7.31 11.28 -1.42
CA ILE A 126 6.19 10.32 -1.50
C ILE A 126 6.72 8.88 -1.49
N TRP A 127 7.79 8.67 -2.24
CA TRP A 127 8.45 7.38 -2.34
C TRP A 127 9.20 7.01 -1.05
N GLY A 128 9.79 8.00 -0.35
CA GLY A 128 10.41 7.79 0.96
C GLY A 128 9.39 7.35 2.02
N ALA A 129 8.22 8.01 2.06
CA ALA A 129 7.11 7.59 2.92
C ALA A 129 6.57 6.21 2.54
N PHE A 130 6.54 5.89 1.24
CA PHE A 130 6.14 4.58 0.75
C PHE A 130 7.12 3.48 1.18
N LEU A 131 8.43 3.72 1.06
CA LEU A 131 9.45 2.77 1.52
C LEU A 131 9.33 2.52 3.02
N ALA A 132 9.04 3.55 3.83
CA ALA A 132 8.76 3.39 5.25
C ALA A 132 7.51 2.52 5.51
N GLY A 133 6.45 2.65 4.70
CA GLY A 133 5.28 1.77 4.72
C GLY A 133 5.63 0.30 4.39
N CYS A 134 6.49 0.06 3.40
CA CYS A 134 6.96 -1.30 3.07
C CYS A 134 7.75 -1.93 4.23
N VAL A 135 8.45 -1.13 5.04
CA VAL A 135 9.11 -1.63 6.27
C VAL A 135 8.09 -2.21 7.25
N MET A 136 6.89 -1.64 7.36
CA MET A 136 5.84 -2.11 8.26
C MET A 136 5.21 -3.44 7.80
N HIS A 137 5.04 -3.63 6.49
CA HIS A 137 4.38 -4.81 5.93
C HIS A 137 5.34 -5.95 5.58
N LYS A 138 6.65 -5.73 5.69
CA LYS A 138 7.68 -6.74 5.42
C LYS A 138 7.61 -7.34 3.99
N ASP A 139 7.02 -6.62 3.04
CA ASP A 139 6.94 -7.09 1.65
C ASP A 139 8.25 -6.79 0.90
N VAL A 140 9.09 -7.81 0.76
CA VAL A 140 10.40 -7.73 0.10
C VAL A 140 10.29 -7.34 -1.37
N LYS A 141 9.25 -7.80 -2.08
CA LYS A 141 9.11 -7.55 -3.53
C LYS A 141 8.78 -6.08 -3.78
N ILE A 142 7.81 -5.53 -3.04
CA ILE A 142 7.44 -4.12 -3.14
C ILE A 142 8.59 -3.24 -2.67
N ALA A 143 9.24 -3.57 -1.55
CA ALA A 143 10.37 -2.82 -1.03
C ALA A 143 11.49 -2.67 -2.05
N LYS A 144 11.81 -3.75 -2.78
CA LYS A 144 12.84 -3.75 -3.81
C LYS A 144 12.48 -2.86 -4.99
N ILE A 145 11.24 -2.92 -5.47
CA ILE A 145 10.75 -2.07 -6.58
C ILE A 145 10.79 -0.60 -6.17
N THR A 146 10.28 -0.29 -5.00
CA THR A 146 10.26 1.05 -4.40
C THR A 146 11.65 1.63 -4.27
N ALA A 147 12.57 0.87 -3.66
CA ALA A 147 13.92 1.30 -3.45
C ALA A 147 14.68 1.48 -4.78
N HIS A 148 14.43 0.63 -5.79
CA HIS A 148 15.03 0.80 -7.11
C HIS A 148 14.64 2.16 -7.73
N HIS A 149 13.38 2.57 -7.58
CA HIS A 149 12.93 3.89 -8.04
C HIS A 149 13.49 5.03 -7.19
N LEU A 150 13.54 4.88 -5.87
CA LEU A 150 14.15 5.87 -4.98
C LEU A 150 15.62 6.10 -5.28
N PHE A 151 16.37 5.06 -5.63
CA PHE A 151 17.77 5.20 -6.04
C PHE A 151 17.94 5.90 -7.38
N GLN A 152 16.92 5.89 -8.24
CA GLN A 152 16.93 6.66 -9.49
C GLN A 152 16.57 8.13 -9.26
N LEU A 153 15.67 8.42 -8.31
CA LEU A 153 15.20 9.77 -8.01
C LEU A 153 16.16 10.53 -7.08
N GLU A 154 16.61 9.88 -6.02
CA GLU A 154 17.47 10.45 -4.97
C GLU A 154 18.63 9.49 -4.65
N PRO A 155 19.57 9.31 -5.59
CA PRO A 155 20.71 8.39 -5.43
C PRO A 155 21.58 8.72 -4.21
N ASN A 156 21.59 9.99 -3.77
CA ASN A 156 22.42 10.45 -2.66
C ASN A 156 21.71 10.35 -1.30
N ASN A 157 20.45 9.93 -1.26
CA ASN A 157 19.69 9.83 -0.02
C ASN A 157 19.92 8.47 0.66
N THR A 158 20.80 8.47 1.66
CA THR A 158 21.22 7.26 2.39
C THR A 158 20.11 6.59 3.19
N SER A 159 19.06 7.33 3.55
CA SER A 159 17.89 6.82 4.29
C SER A 159 17.19 5.70 3.52
N HIS A 160 17.11 5.82 2.19
CA HIS A 160 16.46 4.83 1.33
C HIS A 160 17.20 3.49 1.33
N TYR A 161 18.53 3.53 1.27
CA TYR A 161 19.37 2.34 1.28
C TYR A 161 19.30 1.64 2.63
N ILE A 162 19.30 2.41 3.72
CA ILE A 162 19.20 1.89 5.09
C ILE A 162 17.84 1.23 5.32
N ALA A 163 16.74 1.86 4.88
CA ALA A 163 15.39 1.31 5.02
C ALA A 163 15.24 -0.03 4.26
N LEU A 164 15.75 -0.12 3.02
CA LEU A 164 15.77 -1.39 2.28
C LEU A 164 16.61 -2.47 2.99
N CYS A 165 17.78 -2.10 3.53
CA CYS A 165 18.60 -3.03 4.32
C CYS A 165 17.84 -3.55 5.54
N GLY A 166 17.07 -2.72 6.23
CA GLY A 166 16.24 -3.12 7.37
C GLY A 166 15.20 -4.18 6.99
N ILE A 167 14.57 -4.03 5.82
CA ILE A 167 13.61 -5.01 5.29
C ILE A 167 14.30 -6.34 4.94
N TYR A 168 15.45 -6.30 4.27
CA TYR A 168 16.19 -7.54 3.98
C TYR A 168 16.69 -8.22 5.26
N GLN A 169 17.11 -7.44 6.26
CA GLN A 169 17.55 -7.94 7.57
C GLN A 169 16.42 -8.71 8.27
N SER A 170 15.20 -8.20 8.24
CA SER A 170 14.05 -8.88 8.88
C SER A 170 13.67 -10.20 8.21
N HIS A 171 14.19 -10.49 7.01
CA HIS A 171 13.96 -11.73 6.26
C HIS A 171 15.23 -12.59 6.13
N GLY A 172 16.33 -12.23 6.80
CA GLY A 172 17.59 -12.97 6.73
C GLY A 172 18.29 -12.93 5.37
N MET A 173 17.92 -12.00 4.48
CA MET A 173 18.49 -11.89 3.13
C MET A 173 19.82 -11.13 3.14
N LEU A 174 20.83 -11.71 3.79
CA LEU A 174 22.13 -11.06 4.01
C LEU A 174 22.90 -10.79 2.70
N ASP A 175 22.71 -11.63 1.69
CA ASP A 175 23.25 -11.46 0.33
C ASP A 175 22.77 -10.14 -0.28
N ARG A 176 21.47 -9.83 -0.14
CA ARG A 176 20.88 -8.60 -0.67
C ARG A 176 21.36 -7.37 0.09
N ILE A 177 21.55 -7.48 1.41
CA ILE A 177 22.14 -6.40 2.22
C ILE A 177 23.55 -6.08 1.74
N ALA A 178 24.36 -7.11 1.45
CA ALA A 178 25.71 -6.92 0.93
C ALA A 178 25.70 -6.14 -0.39
N THR A 179 24.81 -6.52 -1.33
CA THR A 179 24.64 -5.80 -2.61
C THR A 179 24.24 -4.33 -2.41
N VAL A 180 23.32 -4.04 -1.49
CA VAL A 180 22.88 -2.65 -1.24
C VAL A 180 24.02 -1.83 -0.61
N ARG A 181 24.77 -2.41 0.33
CA ARG A 181 25.91 -1.76 0.98
C ARG A 181 27.08 -1.53 0.02
N GLU A 182 27.32 -2.46 -0.90
CA GLU A 182 28.30 -2.29 -1.96
C GLU A 182 27.96 -1.09 -2.84
N ARG A 183 26.71 -1.00 -3.30
CA ARG A 183 26.24 0.15 -4.07
C ARG A 183 26.34 1.48 -3.30
N MET A 184 26.16 1.48 -1.98
CA MET A 184 26.38 2.68 -1.16
C MET A 184 27.85 3.10 -1.15
N ARG A 185 28.79 2.15 -1.15
CA ARG A 185 30.24 2.44 -1.20
C ARG A 185 30.64 2.99 -2.56
N ASP A 186 30.11 2.42 -3.65
CA ASP A 186 30.40 2.90 -5.02
C ASP A 186 29.93 4.33 -5.26
N LEU A 187 28.95 4.79 -4.47
CA LEU A 187 28.40 6.15 -4.51
C LEU A 187 28.98 7.07 -3.42
N ASP A 188 30.02 6.64 -2.69
CA ASP A 188 30.64 7.35 -1.56
C ASP A 188 29.63 7.83 -0.50
N LEU A 189 28.57 7.05 -0.28
CA LEU A 189 27.50 7.41 0.64
C LEU A 189 27.87 7.07 2.08
N VAL A 190 28.10 8.11 2.88
CA VAL A 190 28.39 7.96 4.31
C VAL A 190 27.10 7.70 5.09
N LYS A 191 27.10 6.62 5.88
CA LYS A 191 26.00 6.32 6.80
C LYS A 191 25.85 7.47 7.80
N THR A 192 24.77 8.24 7.73
CA THR A 192 24.40 9.13 8.84
C THR A 192 24.15 8.25 10.07
N ARG A 193 24.91 8.48 11.14
CA ARG A 193 24.74 7.80 12.42
C ARG A 193 23.39 8.22 13.03
N SER A 194 22.29 7.59 12.62
CA SER A 194 21.04 7.67 13.37
C SER A 194 21.05 6.55 14.42
N CYS A 195 21.00 6.97 15.68
CA CYS A 195 21.17 6.21 16.92
C CYS A 195 20.19 5.03 17.12
N SER A 196 20.73 4.06 17.86
CA SER A 196 20.14 3.18 18.90
C SER A 196 18.69 2.71 18.76
#